data_AF-A0A956XUQ4-F1
#
_entry.id   AF-A0A956XUQ4-F1
#
_cell.length_a   1.000
_cell.length_b   1.000
_cell.length_c   1.000
_cell.angle_alpha   90.00
_cell.angle_beta   90.00
_cell.angle_gamma   90.00
#
_symmetry.space_group_name_H-M   'P 1'
#
loop_
_entity.id
_entity.type
_entity.pdbx_description
1 polymer ?
#
loop_
_entity_poly.entity_id
_entity_poly.type
_entity_poly.pdbx_seq_one_letter_code
_entity_poly.pdbx_strand_id
1 'polypeptide(L)'
;MSFLRKLGKMFSGQPFVLQIRPTSEKVHIVVNRGEQIIAHQALLKNKVLPTPLVKFLESQPEADNLGYFVTLPLAIRMIKALKQYESDSFQLDIVELSQLQKVDRPAGFQIHWQFDRTRQVLNRAILGADGYLGEGWFYRGKGVWKLQESITPTMLQWLDKTTIRENELYKFVTQVFPLFQQLGHICDLTVEPDLRLDVQVIKVLKRSADFQITSNKPALQKQLKTIRDDASNLISGDTILPGLAIKLRGKLLQLAKSGEVTRISGDELLAFLQDDLTSVASESGVDIESLRTAFPIDDAALVPATWKLEHDIKDGIGRYEIVPCVQASGELIPTATLEKAFQSGSRFLKVGERWLEFTPQFSVRYQEWRQKNLRKVRLAPQEVMGSYTDRLDRLQLVPPHIETEKAPTPETEGE
;
A
#
# COMPACT_ATOMS: atom_id res chain seq x y z
N MET A 1 -23.69 -51.04 -5.50
CA MET A 1 -23.31 -51.09 -4.06
C MET A 1 -22.35 -52.24 -3.67
N SER A 2 -22.23 -53.34 -4.44
CA SER A 2 -21.34 -54.48 -4.12
C SER A 2 -19.86 -54.27 -4.50
N PHE A 3 -19.58 -53.48 -5.54
CA PHE A 3 -18.22 -53.28 -6.06
C PHE A 3 -17.31 -52.43 -5.13
N LEU A 4 -17.88 -51.40 -4.49
CA LEU A 4 -17.16 -50.56 -3.51
C LEU A 4 -16.84 -51.31 -2.20
N ARG A 5 -17.66 -52.27 -1.78
CA ARG A 5 -17.36 -53.15 -0.63
C ARG A 5 -16.28 -54.20 -0.94
N LYS A 6 -16.13 -54.60 -2.21
CA LYS A 6 -15.06 -55.52 -2.64
C LYS A 6 -13.70 -54.84 -2.72
N LEU A 7 -13.62 -53.58 -3.17
CA LEU A 7 -12.39 -52.79 -3.09
C LEU A 7 -11.93 -52.58 -1.63
N GLY A 8 -12.87 -52.27 -0.71
CA GLY A 8 -12.56 -52.14 0.72
C GLY A 8 -12.02 -53.42 1.40
N LYS A 9 -12.29 -54.61 0.83
CA LYS A 9 -11.75 -55.90 1.30
C LYS A 9 -10.44 -56.32 0.62
N MET A 10 -10.09 -55.78 -0.55
CA MET A 10 -8.78 -56.04 -1.16
C MET A 10 -7.65 -55.27 -0.46
N PHE A 11 -7.93 -54.07 0.04
CA PHE A 11 -6.97 -53.29 0.81
C PHE A 11 -6.92 -53.66 2.30
N SER A 12 -7.88 -54.46 2.81
CA SER A 12 -7.97 -54.75 4.25
C SER A 12 -6.79 -55.55 4.82
N GLY A 13 -6.00 -56.21 3.97
CA GLY A 13 -4.82 -56.98 4.36
C GLY A 13 -3.46 -56.28 4.15
N GLN A 14 -3.43 -55.06 3.57
CA GLN A 14 -2.18 -54.33 3.39
C GLN A 14 -1.87 -53.45 4.61
N PRO A 15 -0.63 -53.47 5.12
CA PRO A 15 -0.21 -52.66 6.24
C PRO A 15 -0.30 -51.17 5.89
N PHE A 16 -0.46 -50.34 6.92
CA PHE A 16 -0.14 -48.94 6.81
C PHE A 16 1.37 -48.78 6.76
N VAL A 17 1.89 -48.14 5.73
CA VAL A 17 3.31 -47.84 5.58
C VAL A 17 3.52 -46.36 5.83
N LEU A 18 4.19 -46.01 6.92
CA LEU A 18 4.63 -44.64 7.17
C LEU A 18 5.98 -44.45 6.47
N GLN A 19 5.95 -43.80 5.31
CA GLN A 19 7.12 -43.45 4.55
C GLN A 19 7.69 -42.11 5.04
N ILE A 20 8.97 -42.10 5.41
CA ILE A 20 9.68 -40.93 5.92
C ILE A 20 10.97 -40.76 5.13
N ARG A 21 11.07 -39.68 4.36
CA ARG A 21 12.20 -39.43 3.46
C ARG A 21 12.64 -37.97 3.47
N PRO A 22 13.94 -37.66 3.29
CA PRO A 22 14.38 -36.29 3.10
C PRO A 22 13.87 -35.73 1.76
N THR A 23 13.60 -34.44 1.69
CA THR A 23 13.35 -33.69 0.44
C THR A 23 14.28 -32.50 0.36
N SER A 24 14.19 -31.69 -0.69
CA SER A 24 14.99 -30.45 -0.81
C SER A 24 14.66 -29.42 0.29
N GLU A 25 13.48 -29.49 0.89
CA GLU A 25 12.98 -28.46 1.81
C GLU A 25 12.87 -28.89 3.27
N LYS A 26 12.43 -30.13 3.54
CA LYS A 26 12.18 -30.71 4.88
C LYS A 26 12.24 -32.25 4.82
N VAL A 27 11.84 -32.92 5.91
CA VAL A 27 11.54 -34.35 5.90
C VAL A 27 10.07 -34.53 5.56
N HIS A 28 9.78 -35.29 4.50
CA HIS A 28 8.42 -35.58 4.05
C HIS A 28 7.94 -36.89 4.64
N ILE A 29 6.76 -36.85 5.28
CA ILE A 29 6.08 -37.98 5.89
C ILE A 29 4.78 -38.23 5.13
N VAL A 30 4.61 -39.46 4.67
CA VAL A 30 3.39 -39.91 3.99
C VAL A 30 2.93 -41.21 4.60
N VAL A 31 1.61 -41.37 4.78
CA VAL A 31 1.03 -42.65 5.18
C VAL A 31 0.38 -43.29 3.96
N ASN A 32 0.91 -44.44 3.57
CA ASN A 32 0.42 -45.22 2.44
C ASN A 32 -0.33 -46.46 2.92
N ARG A 33 -1.22 -46.97 2.07
CA ARG A 33 -1.75 -48.33 2.16
C ARG A 33 -1.71 -48.94 0.77
N GLY A 34 -0.79 -49.88 0.55
CA GLY A 34 -0.40 -50.25 -0.80
C GLY A 34 0.19 -49.06 -1.54
N GLU A 35 -0.29 -48.79 -2.75
CA GLU A 35 0.16 -47.66 -3.59
C GLU A 35 -0.59 -46.35 -3.32
N GLN A 36 -1.58 -46.36 -2.41
CA GLN A 36 -2.44 -45.20 -2.17
C GLN A 36 -1.98 -44.38 -0.96
N ILE A 37 -1.80 -43.07 -1.18
CA ILE A 37 -1.63 -42.10 -0.11
C ILE A 37 -2.95 -41.93 0.63
N ILE A 38 -2.93 -42.08 1.96
CA ILE A 38 -4.11 -41.98 2.80
C ILE A 38 -4.24 -40.54 3.32
N ALA A 39 -5.36 -39.90 2.98
CA ALA A 39 -5.65 -38.53 3.39
C ALA A 39 -5.78 -38.38 4.91
N HIS A 40 -5.38 -37.22 5.43
CA HIS A 40 -5.38 -36.87 6.86
C HIS A 40 -6.69 -37.22 7.60
N GLN A 41 -7.84 -36.84 7.03
CA GLN A 41 -9.15 -37.08 7.63
C GLN A 41 -9.50 -38.57 7.76
N ALA A 42 -8.98 -39.42 6.86
CA ALA A 42 -9.17 -40.86 6.94
C ALA A 42 -8.25 -41.50 7.99
N LEU A 43 -7.05 -40.94 8.19
CA LEU A 43 -6.12 -41.38 9.24
C LEU A 43 -6.69 -41.10 10.64
N LEU A 44 -7.26 -39.93 10.89
CA LEU A 44 -7.84 -39.58 12.19
C LEU A 44 -9.01 -40.48 12.61
N LYS A 45 -9.75 -41.05 11.65
CA LYS A 45 -10.87 -41.96 11.92
C LYS A 45 -10.43 -43.42 12.14
N ASN A 46 -9.14 -43.70 11.98
CA ASN A 46 -8.61 -45.05 12.02
C ASN A 46 -8.18 -45.43 13.45
N LYS A 47 -8.82 -46.47 14.00
CA LYS A 47 -8.58 -46.96 15.36
C LYS A 47 -7.33 -47.85 15.50
N VAL A 48 -6.68 -48.21 14.39
CA VAL A 48 -5.59 -49.19 14.34
C VAL A 48 -4.21 -48.50 14.29
N LEU A 49 -4.16 -47.17 14.13
CA LEU A 49 -2.90 -46.44 14.09
C LEU A 49 -2.25 -46.36 15.49
N PRO A 50 -0.90 -46.42 15.57
CA PRO A 50 -0.20 -46.24 16.84
C PRO A 50 -0.52 -44.90 17.51
N THR A 51 -0.70 -44.90 18.84
CA THR A 51 -1.02 -43.69 19.61
C THR A 51 -0.06 -42.51 19.39
N PRO A 52 1.28 -42.70 19.28
CA PRO A 52 2.18 -41.58 18.98
C PRO A 52 1.93 -40.95 17.61
N LEU A 53 1.53 -41.75 16.62
CA LEU A 53 1.19 -41.25 15.29
C LEU A 53 -0.14 -40.48 15.33
N VAL A 54 -1.15 -40.99 16.02
CA VAL A 54 -2.43 -40.29 16.21
C VAL A 54 -2.22 -38.92 16.85
N LYS A 55 -1.45 -38.83 17.95
CA LYS A 55 -1.12 -37.55 18.60
C LYS A 55 -0.41 -36.58 17.67
N PHE A 56 0.52 -37.07 16.85
CA PHE A 56 1.18 -36.24 15.84
C PHE A 56 0.17 -35.70 14.82
N LEU A 57 -0.69 -36.56 14.28
CA LEU A 57 -1.72 -36.17 13.32
C LEU A 57 -2.67 -35.12 13.91
N GLU A 58 -3.15 -35.33 15.13
CA GLU A 58 -4.02 -34.36 15.84
C GLU A 58 -3.35 -33.00 16.06
N SER A 59 -2.01 -32.96 16.18
CA SER A 59 -1.24 -31.71 16.33
C SER A 59 -0.98 -30.95 15.02
N GLN A 60 -1.36 -31.52 13.87
CA GLN A 60 -1.11 -30.96 12.53
C GLN A 60 -2.42 -30.72 11.78
N PRO A 61 -3.19 -29.65 12.14
CA PRO A 61 -4.53 -29.41 11.58
C PRO A 61 -4.52 -29.01 10.09
N GLU A 62 -3.37 -28.59 9.55
CA GLU A 62 -3.19 -28.07 8.19
C GLU A 62 -2.38 -29.03 7.30
N ALA A 63 -2.67 -30.33 7.37
CA ALA A 63 -2.01 -31.30 6.49
C ALA A 63 -2.49 -31.13 5.04
N ASP A 64 -1.56 -30.88 4.12
CA ASP A 64 -1.86 -30.94 2.70
C ASP A 64 -2.16 -32.40 2.28
N ASN A 65 -2.92 -32.60 1.22
CA ASN A 65 -3.28 -33.93 0.72
C ASN A 65 -2.06 -34.78 0.30
N LEU A 66 -0.89 -34.14 0.19
CA LEU A 66 0.37 -34.73 -0.23
C LEU A 66 1.23 -35.25 0.95
N GLY A 67 0.82 -35.05 2.21
CA GLY A 67 1.55 -35.51 3.40
C GLY A 67 2.02 -34.38 4.33
N TYR A 68 3.01 -34.66 5.17
CA TYR A 68 3.48 -33.74 6.22
C TYR A 68 4.95 -33.39 6.01
N PHE A 69 5.30 -32.11 6.13
CA PHE A 69 6.69 -31.66 6.09
C PHE A 69 7.15 -31.29 7.51
N VAL A 70 8.11 -32.05 8.04
CA VAL A 70 8.61 -31.90 9.41
C VAL A 70 10.12 -31.70 9.45
N THR A 71 10.63 -31.25 10.59
CA THR A 71 12.07 -31.12 10.84
C THR A 71 12.69 -32.50 11.09
N LEU A 72 13.97 -32.68 10.76
CA LEU A 72 14.70 -33.93 11.00
C LEU A 72 14.67 -34.37 12.47
N PRO A 73 14.87 -33.48 13.47
CA PRO A 73 14.74 -33.87 14.87
C PRO A 73 13.35 -34.39 15.24
N LEU A 74 12.28 -33.83 14.67
CA LEU A 74 10.92 -34.34 14.87
C LEU A 74 10.73 -35.71 14.21
N ALA A 75 11.18 -35.88 12.97
CA ALA A 75 11.12 -37.17 12.26
C ALA A 75 11.87 -38.28 13.03
N ILE A 76 13.09 -38.02 13.50
CA ILE A 76 13.87 -38.98 14.29
C ILE A 76 13.15 -39.35 15.59
N ARG A 77 12.54 -38.38 16.28
CA ARG A 77 11.73 -38.65 17.50
C ARG A 77 10.52 -39.52 17.17
N MET A 78 9.82 -39.24 16.08
CA MET A 78 8.69 -40.04 15.62
C MET A 78 9.11 -41.48 15.29
N ILE A 79 10.19 -41.67 14.54
CA ILE A 79 10.73 -43.00 14.20
C ILE A 79 10.99 -43.80 15.47
N LYS A 80 11.71 -43.20 16.43
CA LYS A 80 12.01 -43.87 17.72
C LYS A 80 10.75 -44.26 18.48
N ALA A 81 9.75 -43.39 18.52
CA ALA A 81 8.49 -43.64 19.22
C ALA A 81 7.63 -44.72 18.53
N LEU A 82 7.72 -44.82 17.20
CA LEU A 82 6.89 -45.71 16.39
C LEU A 82 7.50 -47.09 16.14
N LYS A 83 8.82 -47.24 16.26
CA LYS A 83 9.55 -48.48 15.96
C LYS A 83 9.03 -49.70 16.74
N GLN A 84 8.61 -49.52 17.98
CA GLN A 84 8.03 -50.59 18.81
C GLN A 84 6.64 -51.07 18.35
N TYR A 85 6.00 -50.35 17.42
CA TYR A 85 4.68 -50.67 16.90
C TYR A 85 4.72 -51.29 15.49
N GLU A 86 5.91 -51.55 14.94
CA GLU A 86 6.06 -52.26 13.67
C GLU A 86 5.45 -53.67 13.77
N SER A 87 4.58 -54.01 12.83
CA SER A 87 3.83 -55.26 12.77
C SER A 87 3.33 -55.53 11.34
N ASP A 88 2.66 -56.66 11.13
CA ASP A 88 2.01 -56.98 9.84
C ASP A 88 0.92 -55.96 9.43
N SER A 89 0.47 -55.11 10.37
CA SER A 89 -0.55 -54.08 10.14
C SER A 89 0.00 -52.66 9.99
N PHE A 90 1.25 -52.43 10.42
CA PHE A 90 1.90 -51.12 10.41
C PHE A 90 3.41 -51.27 10.20
N GLN A 91 3.95 -50.60 9.19
CA GLN A 91 5.36 -50.67 8.82
C GLN A 91 5.95 -49.25 8.72
N LEU A 92 7.24 -49.14 9.05
CA LEU A 92 8.02 -47.92 8.87
C LEU A 92 8.93 -48.06 7.66
N ASP A 93 8.73 -47.23 6.64
CA ASP A 93 9.69 -47.09 5.55
C ASP A 93 10.56 -45.85 5.81
N ILE A 94 11.75 -46.12 6.36
CA ILE A 94 12.71 -45.10 6.81
C ILE A 94 14.08 -45.27 6.15
N VAL A 95 14.15 -46.05 5.06
CA VAL A 95 15.44 -46.48 4.46
C VAL A 95 16.33 -45.28 4.17
N GLU A 96 15.80 -44.23 3.56
CA GLU A 96 16.54 -43.03 3.21
C GLU A 96 17.06 -42.26 4.44
N LEU A 97 16.25 -42.08 5.49
CA LEU A 97 16.71 -41.42 6.73
C LEU A 97 17.72 -42.26 7.50
N SER A 98 17.54 -43.58 7.53
CA SER A 98 18.39 -44.50 8.29
C SER A 98 19.83 -44.56 7.75
N GLN A 99 20.02 -44.23 6.48
CA GLN A 99 21.32 -44.18 5.82
C GLN A 99 22.06 -42.85 6.05
N LEU A 100 21.42 -41.84 6.64
CA LEU A 100 22.06 -40.56 6.93
C LEU A 100 23.12 -40.71 8.03
N GLN A 101 24.33 -40.27 7.72
CA GLN A 101 25.50 -40.29 8.60
C GLN A 101 25.90 -38.87 8.94
N LYS A 102 26.14 -38.61 10.23
CA LYS A 102 26.62 -37.31 10.67
C LYS A 102 28.02 -37.07 10.12
N VAL A 103 28.20 -35.93 9.47
CA VAL A 103 29.47 -35.49 8.88
C VAL A 103 29.74 -34.04 9.27
N ASP A 104 30.98 -33.61 9.08
CA ASP A 104 31.32 -32.19 9.14
C ASP A 104 30.71 -31.43 7.97
N ARG A 105 30.54 -30.12 8.16
CA ARG A 105 30.03 -29.22 7.12
C ARG A 105 30.92 -29.31 5.87
N PRO A 106 30.37 -29.66 4.69
CA PRO A 106 31.15 -29.76 3.45
C PRO A 106 31.86 -28.44 3.09
N ALA A 107 33.06 -28.55 2.51
CA ALA A 107 33.73 -27.41 1.90
C ALA A 107 32.87 -26.82 0.76
N GLY A 108 32.71 -25.51 0.75
CA GLY A 108 31.86 -24.81 -0.21
C GLY A 108 30.37 -24.79 0.11
N PHE A 109 29.93 -25.29 1.27
CA PHE A 109 28.56 -25.08 1.73
C PHE A 109 28.28 -23.59 1.94
N GLN A 110 27.22 -23.09 1.30
CA GLN A 110 26.80 -21.71 1.45
C GLN A 110 25.29 -21.56 1.21
N ILE A 111 24.67 -20.64 1.94
CA ILE A 111 23.31 -20.21 1.70
C ILE A 111 23.40 -18.90 0.93
N HIS A 112 22.77 -18.86 -0.23
CA HIS A 112 22.71 -17.70 -1.11
C HIS A 112 21.26 -17.25 -1.24
N TRP A 113 20.98 -16.06 -0.73
CA TRP A 113 19.68 -15.40 -0.88
C TRP A 113 19.67 -14.64 -2.20
N GLN A 114 19.04 -15.25 -3.20
CA GLN A 114 19.04 -14.78 -4.59
C GLN A 114 17.85 -13.88 -4.86
N PHE A 115 18.10 -12.70 -5.44
CA PHE A 115 17.03 -11.74 -5.69
C PHE A 115 16.39 -11.94 -7.06
N ASP A 116 15.11 -12.34 -7.06
CA ASP A 116 14.30 -12.38 -8.26
C ASP A 116 13.70 -11.00 -8.53
N ARG A 117 14.29 -10.26 -9.47
CA ARG A 117 13.86 -8.90 -9.83
C ARG A 117 12.44 -8.84 -10.42
N THR A 118 11.95 -9.92 -11.02
CA THR A 118 10.62 -9.96 -11.65
C THR A 118 9.54 -10.11 -10.60
N ARG A 119 9.76 -10.99 -9.62
CA ARG A 119 8.82 -11.23 -8.52
C ARG A 119 9.08 -10.35 -7.30
N GLN A 120 10.20 -9.64 -7.25
CA GLN A 120 10.69 -8.87 -6.10
C GLN A 120 10.81 -9.72 -4.83
N VAL A 121 11.27 -10.96 -4.94
CA VAL A 121 11.43 -11.86 -3.78
C VAL A 121 12.87 -12.33 -3.64
N LEU A 122 13.28 -12.65 -2.41
CA LEU A 122 14.53 -13.35 -2.15
C LEU A 122 14.27 -14.85 -2.05
N ASN A 123 14.87 -15.63 -2.94
CA ASN A 123 14.81 -17.09 -2.91
C ASN A 123 16.05 -17.66 -2.25
N ARG A 124 15.86 -18.66 -1.40
CA ARG A 124 16.95 -19.36 -0.74
C ARG A 124 17.53 -20.42 -1.67
N ALA A 125 18.74 -20.19 -2.17
CA ALA A 125 19.55 -21.22 -2.82
C ALA A 125 20.54 -21.81 -1.80
N ILE A 126 20.60 -23.14 -1.73
CA ILE A 126 21.53 -23.85 -0.86
C ILE A 126 22.61 -24.47 -1.75
N LEU A 127 23.82 -23.93 -1.65
CA LEU A 127 24.98 -24.38 -2.41
C LEU A 127 25.73 -25.44 -1.61
N GLY A 128 26.13 -26.52 -2.28
CA GLY A 128 26.88 -27.61 -1.64
C GLY A 128 26.03 -28.52 -0.74
N ALA A 129 24.70 -28.50 -0.86
CA ALA A 129 23.77 -29.42 -0.21
C ALA A 129 22.61 -29.80 -1.14
N ASP A 130 21.98 -30.94 -0.88
CA ASP A 130 20.78 -31.38 -1.61
C ASP A 130 19.50 -30.80 -1.02
N GLY A 131 19.53 -30.42 0.27
CA GLY A 131 18.41 -29.75 0.89
C GLY A 131 18.61 -29.34 2.34
N TYR A 132 17.59 -28.67 2.85
CA TYR A 132 17.42 -28.30 4.25
C TYR A 132 16.45 -29.26 4.92
N LEU A 133 16.72 -29.68 6.15
CA LEU A 133 15.86 -30.61 6.89
C LEU A 133 15.24 -29.96 8.14
N GLY A 134 15.21 -28.63 8.22
CA GLY A 134 14.68 -27.90 9.37
C GLY A 134 15.66 -27.77 10.53
N GLU A 135 15.45 -26.78 11.40
CA GLU A 135 16.24 -26.56 12.62
C GLU A 135 17.76 -26.48 12.41
N GLY A 136 18.19 -25.99 11.24
CA GLY A 136 19.60 -25.82 10.91
C GLY A 136 20.29 -27.10 10.39
N TRP A 137 19.54 -28.18 10.14
CA TRP A 137 20.05 -29.41 9.55
C TRP A 137 20.04 -29.36 8.03
N PHE A 138 21.08 -29.88 7.41
CA PHE A 138 21.25 -29.97 5.95
C PHE A 138 21.83 -31.35 5.60
N TYR A 139 21.64 -31.77 4.35
CA TYR A 139 22.18 -33.04 3.87
C TYR A 139 22.70 -32.95 2.44
N ARG A 140 23.58 -33.89 2.10
CA ARG A 140 24.10 -34.14 0.75
C ARG A 140 24.43 -35.62 0.61
N GLY A 141 23.76 -36.30 -0.31
CA GLY A 141 23.79 -37.76 -0.41
C GLY A 141 23.43 -38.38 0.95
N LYS A 142 24.35 -39.15 1.51
CA LYS A 142 24.19 -39.78 2.84
C LYS A 142 24.74 -38.94 3.99
N GLY A 143 25.42 -37.82 3.72
CA GLY A 143 25.97 -36.96 4.77
C GLY A 143 24.92 -35.99 5.30
N VAL A 144 24.81 -35.87 6.63
CA VAL A 144 23.95 -34.89 7.32
C VAL A 144 24.77 -34.07 8.32
N TRP A 145 24.58 -32.76 8.36
CA TRP A 145 25.25 -31.87 9.31
C TRP A 145 24.30 -30.81 9.84
N LYS A 146 24.63 -30.25 11.01
CA LYS A 146 23.92 -29.12 11.59
C LYS A 146 24.80 -27.89 11.54
N LEU A 147 24.23 -26.74 11.22
CA LEU A 147 24.91 -25.47 11.48
C LEU A 147 25.12 -25.31 13.00
N GLN A 148 26.34 -24.93 13.39
CA GLN A 148 26.82 -24.92 14.77
C GLN A 148 26.12 -23.86 15.66
N GLU A 149 26.50 -23.82 16.94
CA GLU A 149 25.86 -23.13 18.08
C GLU A 149 25.62 -21.62 17.93
N SER A 150 26.19 -20.96 16.93
CA SER A 150 25.97 -19.53 16.65
C SER A 150 24.65 -19.22 15.93
N ILE A 151 23.84 -20.23 15.61
CA ILE A 151 22.51 -20.03 15.02
C ILE A 151 21.48 -19.65 16.09
N THR A 152 20.85 -18.49 15.88
CA THR A 152 19.76 -18.01 16.75
C THR A 152 18.40 -18.59 16.32
N PRO A 153 17.40 -18.63 17.23
CA PRO A 153 16.03 -18.99 16.88
C PRO A 153 15.45 -18.13 15.75
N THR A 154 15.81 -16.86 15.69
CA THR A 154 15.42 -15.96 14.59
C THR A 154 15.99 -16.45 13.27
N MET A 155 17.28 -16.78 13.19
CA MET A 155 17.87 -17.33 11.96
C MET A 155 17.17 -18.62 11.52
N LEU A 156 16.81 -19.51 12.45
CA LEU A 156 16.06 -20.73 12.13
C LEU A 156 14.70 -20.44 11.49
N GLN A 157 13.94 -19.49 12.05
CA GLN A 157 12.65 -19.08 11.49
C GLN A 157 12.79 -18.56 10.04
N TRP A 158 13.85 -17.82 9.75
CA TRP A 158 14.10 -17.33 8.40
C TRP A 158 14.65 -18.41 7.47
N LEU A 159 15.45 -19.34 7.98
CA LEU A 159 15.86 -20.51 7.20
C LEU A 159 14.67 -21.37 6.81
N ASP A 160 13.65 -21.52 7.65
CA ASP A 160 12.43 -22.26 7.29
C ASP A 160 11.67 -21.65 6.10
N LYS A 161 11.96 -20.40 5.72
CA LYS A 161 11.39 -19.76 4.52
C LYS A 161 12.24 -20.06 3.29
N THR A 162 11.64 -20.69 2.29
CA THR A 162 12.24 -20.86 0.96
C THR A 162 12.25 -19.56 0.16
N THR A 163 11.24 -18.71 0.38
CA THR A 163 11.10 -17.41 -0.25
C THR A 163 10.76 -16.35 0.79
N ILE A 164 11.45 -15.22 0.73
CA ILE A 164 11.17 -14.01 1.51
C ILE A 164 10.44 -13.02 0.60
N ARG A 165 9.27 -12.58 1.06
CA ARG A 165 8.36 -11.72 0.30
C ARG A 165 8.75 -10.25 0.39
N GLU A 166 8.13 -9.46 -0.47
CA GLU A 166 8.40 -8.05 -0.74
C GLU A 166 8.39 -7.19 0.54
N ASN A 167 7.35 -7.33 1.37
CA ASN A 167 7.19 -6.60 2.64
C ASN A 167 8.18 -7.00 3.75
N GLU A 168 8.92 -8.10 3.55
CA GLU A 168 9.88 -8.64 4.51
C GLU A 168 11.34 -8.38 4.10
N LEU A 169 11.59 -7.95 2.85
CA LEU A 169 12.93 -7.78 2.29
C LEU A 169 13.80 -6.85 3.15
N TYR A 170 13.32 -5.63 3.41
CA TYR A 170 14.11 -4.63 4.15
C TYR A 170 14.47 -5.13 5.55
N LYS A 171 13.50 -5.71 6.27
CA LYS A 171 13.71 -6.29 7.59
C LYS A 171 14.74 -7.43 7.54
N PHE A 172 14.62 -8.32 6.58
CA PHE A 172 15.57 -9.42 6.42
C PHE A 172 16.98 -8.89 6.16
N VAL A 173 17.16 -8.02 5.16
CA VAL A 173 18.49 -7.55 4.75
C VAL A 173 19.16 -6.70 5.84
N THR A 174 18.40 -5.90 6.60
CA THR A 174 18.98 -5.04 7.65
C THR A 174 19.14 -5.69 9.01
N GLN A 175 18.21 -6.56 9.43
CA GLN A 175 18.18 -7.08 10.80
C GLN A 175 18.64 -8.53 10.90
N VAL A 176 18.45 -9.32 9.84
CA VAL A 176 18.64 -10.78 9.89
C VAL A 176 19.86 -11.21 9.10
N PHE A 177 20.02 -10.73 7.86
CA PHE A 177 21.13 -11.11 6.98
C PHE A 177 22.51 -10.83 7.58
N PRO A 178 22.76 -9.75 8.36
CA PRO A 178 24.04 -9.55 9.02
C PRO A 178 24.46 -10.75 9.90
N LEU A 179 23.50 -11.46 10.50
CA LEU A 179 23.76 -12.68 11.27
C LEU A 179 24.22 -13.85 10.39
N PHE A 180 23.67 -13.96 9.18
CA PHE A 180 24.09 -14.96 8.19
C PHE A 180 25.43 -14.60 7.52
N GLN A 181 25.68 -13.31 7.29
CA GLN A 181 26.91 -12.80 6.69
C GLN A 181 28.14 -13.14 7.54
N GLN A 182 28.02 -13.07 8.87
CA GLN A 182 29.07 -13.52 9.81
C GLN A 182 29.45 -15.00 9.64
N LEU A 183 28.54 -15.82 9.11
CA LEU A 183 28.77 -17.24 8.83
C LEU A 183 29.24 -17.51 7.39
N GLY A 184 29.51 -16.46 6.61
CA GLY A 184 29.98 -16.53 5.23
C GLY A 184 28.88 -16.79 4.20
N HIS A 185 27.62 -16.46 4.51
CA HIS A 185 26.50 -16.56 3.56
C HIS A 185 26.34 -15.28 2.73
N ILE A 186 25.65 -15.38 1.59
CA ILE A 186 25.54 -14.29 0.59
C ILE A 186 24.07 -13.89 0.42
N CYS A 187 23.85 -12.60 0.14
CA CYS A 187 22.58 -12.04 -0.29
C CYS A 187 22.84 -11.10 -1.46
N ASP A 188 22.03 -11.22 -2.52
CA ASP A 188 22.13 -10.33 -3.69
C ASP A 188 21.68 -8.91 -3.36
N LEU A 189 20.72 -8.77 -2.43
CA LEU A 189 20.24 -7.46 -2.02
C LEU A 189 21.23 -6.76 -1.09
N THR A 190 21.42 -5.47 -1.36
CA THR A 190 22.14 -4.54 -0.49
C THR A 190 21.22 -3.40 -0.05
N VAL A 191 21.66 -2.61 0.93
CA VAL A 191 20.92 -1.45 1.43
C VAL A 191 21.79 -0.21 1.27
N GLU A 192 21.21 0.84 0.71
CA GLU A 192 21.86 2.12 0.51
C GLU A 192 21.09 3.22 1.25
N PRO A 193 21.51 3.57 2.47
CA PRO A 193 20.79 4.53 3.31
C PRO A 193 21.04 5.99 2.92
N ASP A 194 22.12 6.29 2.19
CA ASP A 194 22.60 7.66 1.97
C ASP A 194 22.17 8.25 0.62
N LEU A 195 21.15 7.69 -0.03
CA LEU A 195 20.59 8.27 -1.24
C LEU A 195 19.85 9.57 -0.89
N ARG A 196 20.37 10.69 -1.40
CA ARG A 196 19.76 12.01 -1.28
C ARG A 196 19.18 12.44 -2.61
N LEU A 197 18.03 13.09 -2.54
CA LEU A 197 17.30 13.60 -3.68
C LEU A 197 16.94 15.05 -3.41
N ASP A 198 17.34 15.91 -4.32
CA ASP A 198 17.13 17.35 -4.23
C ASP A 198 16.13 17.74 -5.32
N VAL A 199 15.04 18.37 -4.91
CA VAL A 199 14.03 18.90 -5.83
C VAL A 199 14.40 20.34 -6.16
N GLN A 200 14.53 20.64 -7.45
CA GLN A 200 14.92 21.95 -7.94
C GLN A 200 13.78 22.58 -8.75
N VAL A 201 13.47 23.83 -8.45
CA VAL A 201 12.57 24.67 -9.24
C VAL A 201 13.43 25.47 -10.21
N ILE A 202 13.45 25.07 -11.48
CA ILE A 202 14.29 25.68 -12.51
C ILE A 202 13.68 26.99 -13.01
N LYS A 203 12.36 26.99 -13.21
CA LYS A 203 11.64 28.15 -13.75
C LYS A 203 10.19 28.16 -13.31
N VAL A 204 9.69 29.34 -12.91
CA VAL A 204 8.28 29.56 -12.61
C VAL A 204 7.67 30.48 -13.67
N LEU A 205 6.50 30.10 -14.19
CA LEU A 205 5.71 30.83 -15.17
C LEU A 205 4.26 30.97 -14.67
N LYS A 206 3.47 31.85 -15.32
CA LYS A 206 2.09 32.18 -14.88
C LYS A 206 1.15 30.98 -14.68
N ARG A 207 1.35 29.87 -15.39
CA ARG A 207 0.51 28.66 -15.32
C ARG A 207 1.31 27.35 -15.35
N SER A 208 2.62 27.42 -15.14
CA SER A 208 3.49 26.26 -15.20
C SER A 208 4.77 26.47 -14.41
N ALA A 209 5.42 25.40 -14.00
CA ALA A 209 6.75 25.43 -13.43
C ALA A 209 7.58 24.25 -13.94
N ASP A 210 8.87 24.51 -14.11
CA ASP A 210 9.86 23.54 -14.57
C ASP A 210 10.58 22.98 -13.34
N PHE A 211 10.49 21.67 -13.12
CA PHE A 211 11.08 20.98 -11.98
C PHE A 211 12.13 19.97 -12.43
N GLN A 212 13.15 19.78 -11.63
CA GLN A 212 14.13 18.71 -11.80
C GLN A 212 14.39 18.05 -10.46
N ILE A 213 14.56 16.73 -10.44
CA ILE A 213 15.04 16.02 -9.26
C ILE A 213 16.43 15.48 -9.55
N THR A 214 17.41 15.84 -8.73
CA THR A 214 18.79 15.37 -8.85
C THR A 214 19.17 14.50 -7.66
N SER A 215 20.16 13.63 -7.83
CA SER A 215 20.65 12.76 -6.77
C SER A 215 22.17 12.81 -6.63
N ASN A 216 22.64 12.59 -5.40
CA ASN A 216 24.04 12.28 -5.14
C ASN A 216 24.49 10.92 -5.72
N LYS A 217 23.55 10.02 -6.07
CA LYS A 217 23.85 8.73 -6.73
C LYS A 217 22.97 8.53 -7.98
N PRO A 218 23.28 9.21 -9.11
CA PRO A 218 22.44 9.21 -10.32
C PRO A 218 22.16 7.83 -10.92
N ALA A 219 23.07 6.86 -10.74
CA ALA A 219 22.89 5.49 -11.23
C ALA A 219 21.70 4.78 -10.56
N LEU A 220 21.52 5.00 -9.25
CA LEU A 220 20.41 4.41 -8.49
C LEU A 220 19.10 5.13 -8.79
N GLN A 221 19.14 6.44 -8.98
CA GLN A 221 17.98 7.27 -9.29
C GLN A 221 17.23 6.78 -10.55
N LYS A 222 17.95 6.45 -11.63
CA LYS A 222 17.35 6.06 -12.91
C LYS A 222 16.55 4.74 -12.86
N GLN A 223 16.82 3.89 -11.87
CA GLN A 223 16.21 2.56 -11.78
C GLN A 223 15.23 2.42 -10.60
N LEU A 224 14.82 3.55 -9.98
CA LEU A 224 13.89 3.54 -8.86
C LEU A 224 12.58 2.81 -9.20
N LYS A 225 12.17 1.92 -8.31
CA LYS A 225 10.91 1.17 -8.35
C LYS A 225 10.31 1.07 -6.96
N THR A 226 8.99 1.00 -6.90
CA THR A 226 8.28 0.65 -5.67
C THR A 226 8.48 -0.83 -5.37
N ILE A 227 8.57 -1.16 -4.08
CA ILE A 227 8.49 -2.53 -3.61
C ILE A 227 7.00 -2.82 -3.33
N ARG A 228 6.48 -3.95 -3.83
CA ARG A 228 5.07 -4.30 -3.59
C ARG A 228 4.83 -4.49 -2.09
N ASP A 229 3.71 -3.97 -1.58
CA ASP A 229 3.31 -4.09 -0.18
C ASP A 229 4.32 -3.53 0.85
N ASP A 230 5.29 -2.71 0.42
CA ASP A 230 6.19 -1.93 1.26
C ASP A 230 6.01 -0.43 0.95
N ALA A 231 5.30 0.25 1.84
CA ALA A 231 5.00 1.68 1.70
C ALA A 231 6.17 2.60 2.11
N SER A 232 7.24 2.05 2.66
CA SER A 232 8.34 2.83 3.24
C SER A 232 9.55 2.88 2.32
N ASN A 233 9.86 1.79 1.64
CA ASN A 233 11.13 1.63 0.94
C ASN A 233 10.95 1.56 -0.58
N LEU A 234 11.95 2.04 -1.31
CA LEU A 234 12.08 1.84 -2.74
C LEU A 234 13.19 0.82 -3.03
N ILE A 235 13.25 0.34 -4.27
CA ILE A 235 14.35 -0.49 -4.75
C ILE A 235 14.90 0.07 -6.06
N SER A 236 16.21 -0.06 -6.24
CA SER A 236 16.91 0.27 -7.47
C SER A 236 17.84 -0.87 -7.83
N GLY A 237 17.53 -1.60 -8.90
CA GLY A 237 18.24 -2.85 -9.23
C GLY A 237 18.12 -3.89 -8.12
N ASP A 238 19.22 -4.11 -7.40
CA ASP A 238 19.40 -5.00 -6.25
C ASP A 238 19.69 -4.22 -4.94
N THR A 239 19.45 -2.91 -4.94
CA THR A 239 19.71 -2.05 -3.79
C THR A 239 18.39 -1.53 -3.22
N ILE A 240 18.12 -1.82 -1.95
CA ILE A 240 16.98 -1.27 -1.20
C ILE A 240 17.33 0.13 -0.71
N LEU A 241 16.39 1.05 -0.85
CA LEU A 241 16.52 2.46 -0.53
C LEU A 241 15.52 2.83 0.57
N PRO A 242 15.96 2.90 1.83
CA PRO A 242 15.07 2.99 2.96
C PRO A 242 14.37 4.34 3.07
N GLY A 243 13.09 4.33 3.44
CA GLY A 243 12.31 5.53 3.75
C GLY A 243 11.94 6.43 2.55
N LEU A 244 12.46 6.14 1.34
CA LEU A 244 12.22 7.00 0.17
C LEU A 244 10.82 6.89 -0.40
N ALA A 245 10.09 5.79 -0.22
CA ALA A 245 8.75 5.66 -0.80
C ALA A 245 7.73 6.60 -0.13
N ILE A 246 8.00 7.02 1.10
CA ILE A 246 7.21 8.02 1.81
C ILE A 246 7.47 9.41 1.21
N LYS A 247 8.71 9.69 0.80
CA LYS A 247 9.16 10.98 0.29
C LYS A 247 8.92 11.14 -1.22
N LEU A 248 8.90 10.05 -1.97
CA LEU A 248 8.73 10.04 -3.42
C LEU A 248 7.42 9.36 -3.77
N ARG A 249 6.33 10.10 -3.67
CA ARG A 249 4.99 9.67 -4.08
C ARG A 249 4.57 10.35 -5.36
N GLY A 250 3.54 9.78 -6.01
CA GLY A 250 2.90 10.38 -7.17
C GLY A 250 3.88 10.83 -8.26
N LYS A 251 3.82 12.11 -8.61
CA LYS A 251 4.64 12.72 -9.65
C LYS A 251 6.11 12.85 -9.24
N LEU A 252 6.43 13.00 -7.94
CA LEU A 252 7.82 13.10 -7.47
C LEU A 252 8.62 11.85 -7.83
N LEU A 253 8.03 10.66 -7.70
CA LEU A 253 8.71 9.43 -8.11
C LEU A 253 8.98 9.40 -9.63
N GLN A 254 8.05 9.92 -10.44
CA GLN A 254 8.22 9.98 -11.90
C GLN A 254 9.34 10.96 -12.29
N LEU A 255 9.35 12.14 -11.67
CA LEU A 255 10.41 13.15 -11.86
C LEU A 255 11.77 12.64 -11.38
N ALA A 256 11.80 11.92 -10.26
CA ALA A 256 13.02 11.31 -9.76
C ALA A 256 13.58 10.29 -10.76
N LYS A 257 12.74 9.45 -11.37
CA LYS A 257 13.22 8.47 -12.37
C LYS A 257 13.78 9.11 -13.64
N SER A 258 13.17 10.20 -14.13
CA SER A 258 13.66 10.88 -15.32
C SER A 258 15.00 11.56 -15.06
N GLY A 259 15.11 12.29 -13.93
CA GLY A 259 16.25 13.16 -13.64
C GLY A 259 16.36 14.37 -14.58
N GLU A 260 15.38 14.55 -15.47
CA GLU A 260 15.32 15.60 -16.48
C GLU A 260 14.41 16.73 -16.04
N VAL A 261 14.68 17.93 -16.56
CA VAL A 261 13.82 19.10 -16.36
C VAL A 261 12.46 18.82 -16.99
N THR A 262 11.42 18.80 -16.17
CA THR A 262 10.05 18.50 -16.59
C THR A 262 9.14 19.67 -16.26
N ARG A 263 8.40 20.15 -17.27
CA ARG A 263 7.38 21.17 -17.09
C ARG A 263 6.09 20.55 -16.58
N ILE A 264 5.54 21.08 -15.49
CA ILE A 264 4.19 20.77 -15.00
C ILE A 264 3.32 22.01 -15.17
N SER A 265 2.09 21.84 -15.66
CA SER A 265 1.24 22.98 -16.05
C SER A 265 -0.24 22.82 -15.66
N GLY A 266 -0.92 23.96 -15.49
CA GLY A 266 -2.36 24.00 -15.21
C GLY A 266 -2.72 23.32 -13.90
N ASP A 267 -3.87 22.64 -13.87
CA ASP A 267 -4.40 21.95 -12.68
C ASP A 267 -3.46 20.85 -12.17
N GLU A 268 -2.65 20.23 -13.05
CA GLU A 268 -1.65 19.23 -12.66
C GLU A 268 -0.57 19.86 -11.77
N LEU A 269 -0.19 21.12 -12.03
CA LEU A 269 0.77 21.84 -11.18
C LEU A 269 0.17 22.06 -9.79
N LEU A 270 -1.07 22.51 -9.72
CA LEU A 270 -1.75 22.78 -8.45
C LEU A 270 -1.89 21.49 -7.63
N ALA A 271 -2.29 20.38 -8.27
CA ALA A 271 -2.34 19.07 -7.64
C ALA A 271 -0.96 18.59 -7.16
N PHE A 272 0.08 18.75 -8.00
CA PHE A 272 1.46 18.40 -7.63
C PHE A 272 1.94 19.18 -6.40
N LEU A 273 1.66 20.48 -6.32
CA LEU A 273 2.04 21.31 -5.18
C LEU A 273 1.33 20.86 -3.89
N GLN A 274 0.04 20.54 -3.96
CA GLN A 274 -0.77 20.13 -2.80
C GLN A 274 -0.48 18.69 -2.34
N ASP A 275 -0.51 17.74 -3.26
CA ASP A 275 -0.50 16.30 -2.92
C ASP A 275 0.91 15.75 -2.71
N ASP A 276 1.83 16.15 -3.59
CA ASP A 276 3.16 15.55 -3.66
C ASP A 276 4.18 16.42 -2.94
N LEU A 277 4.35 17.69 -3.37
CA LEU A 277 5.46 18.54 -2.94
C LEU A 277 5.32 19.04 -1.50
N THR A 278 4.12 19.44 -1.07
CA THR A 278 3.89 19.97 0.29
C THR A 278 4.31 18.99 1.38
N SER A 279 4.11 17.69 1.15
CA SER A 279 4.44 16.64 2.12
C SER A 279 5.95 16.48 2.38
N VAL A 280 6.81 16.96 1.48
CA VAL A 280 8.27 16.77 1.53
C VAL A 280 9.07 18.07 1.47
N ALA A 281 8.39 19.22 1.48
CA ALA A 281 9.04 20.52 1.31
C ALA A 281 10.12 20.80 2.36
N SER A 282 9.87 20.44 3.63
CA SER A 282 10.82 20.64 4.73
C SER A 282 12.11 19.83 4.59
N GLU A 283 12.06 18.69 3.88
CA GLU A 283 13.20 17.77 3.73
C GLU A 283 13.94 17.95 2.40
N SER A 284 13.28 18.50 1.39
CA SER A 284 13.79 18.65 0.02
C SER A 284 14.49 19.98 -0.24
N GLY A 285 14.49 20.90 0.73
CA GLY A 285 15.11 22.22 0.60
C GLY A 285 14.42 23.15 -0.40
N VAL A 286 13.22 22.77 -0.87
CA VAL A 286 12.43 23.57 -1.82
C VAL A 286 11.81 24.75 -1.07
N ASP A 287 11.99 25.95 -1.63
CA ASP A 287 11.27 27.14 -1.19
C ASP A 287 9.80 27.05 -1.63
N ILE A 288 9.02 26.32 -0.84
CA ILE A 288 7.59 26.14 -1.09
C ILE A 288 6.80 27.41 -0.85
N GLU A 289 7.30 28.34 -0.02
CA GLU A 289 6.63 29.61 0.24
C GLU A 289 6.67 30.52 -0.98
N SER A 290 7.80 30.54 -1.70
CA SER A 290 7.87 31.19 -3.02
C SER A 290 6.89 30.57 -4.02
N LEU A 291 6.75 29.23 -4.05
CA LEU A 291 5.80 28.55 -4.93
C LEU A 291 4.33 28.83 -4.53
N ARG A 292 4.02 28.87 -3.24
CA ARG A 292 2.69 29.22 -2.72
C ARG A 292 2.33 30.67 -2.99
N THR A 293 3.33 31.56 -3.01
CA THR A 293 3.14 32.96 -3.41
C THR A 293 2.86 33.08 -4.90
N ALA A 294 3.56 32.30 -5.74
CA ALA A 294 3.35 32.27 -7.18
C ALA A 294 2.04 31.57 -7.60
N PHE A 295 1.61 30.56 -6.83
CA PHE A 295 0.39 29.79 -7.04
C PHE A 295 -0.43 29.70 -5.74
N PRO A 296 -1.10 30.79 -5.34
CA PRO A 296 -1.88 30.79 -4.12
C PRO A 296 -3.13 29.93 -4.28
N ILE A 297 -3.24 28.90 -3.44
CA ILE A 297 -4.33 27.94 -3.41
C ILE A 297 -5.02 28.03 -2.04
N ASP A 298 -6.32 28.31 -2.03
CA ASP A 298 -7.16 28.30 -0.83
C ASP A 298 -8.11 27.12 -0.86
N ASP A 299 -8.43 26.57 0.31
CA ASP A 299 -9.49 25.57 0.44
C ASP A 299 -10.86 26.24 0.27
N ALA A 300 -11.60 25.84 -0.78
CA ALA A 300 -12.95 26.34 -1.05
C ALA A 300 -13.91 26.08 0.13
N ALA A 301 -13.64 25.06 0.95
CA ALA A 301 -14.42 24.72 2.13
C ALA A 301 -14.25 25.73 3.27
N LEU A 302 -13.21 26.56 3.26
CA LEU A 302 -12.89 27.52 4.33
C LEU A 302 -13.21 28.98 3.97
N VAL A 303 -13.46 29.27 2.69
CA VAL A 303 -13.77 30.63 2.21
C VAL A 303 -15.07 31.14 2.84
N PRO A 304 -15.16 32.34 3.44
CA PRO A 304 -16.40 32.81 4.08
C PRO A 304 -17.59 32.88 3.11
N ALA A 305 -18.77 32.44 3.57
CA ALA A 305 -20.02 32.65 2.84
C ALA A 305 -20.57 34.04 3.16
N THR A 306 -21.10 34.72 2.16
CA THR A 306 -21.69 36.06 2.28
C THR A 306 -22.80 36.22 1.25
N TRP A 307 -23.42 37.39 1.19
CA TRP A 307 -24.48 37.73 0.26
C TRP A 307 -24.11 38.99 -0.49
N LYS A 308 -24.60 39.12 -1.72
CA LYS A 308 -24.54 40.37 -2.46
C LYS A 308 -25.90 40.69 -3.06
N LEU A 309 -26.13 41.97 -3.32
CA LEU A 309 -27.28 42.45 -4.05
C LEU A 309 -26.94 42.57 -5.54
N GLU A 310 -27.65 41.87 -6.40
CA GLU A 310 -27.58 42.04 -7.86
C GLU A 310 -28.81 42.82 -8.34
N HIS A 311 -28.60 43.71 -9.31
CA HIS A 311 -29.65 44.44 -10.01
C HIS A 311 -29.65 44.03 -11.48
N ASP A 312 -30.83 43.74 -12.01
CA ASP A 312 -31.06 43.44 -13.42
C ASP A 312 -32.34 44.13 -13.91
N ILE A 313 -32.41 44.47 -15.20
CA ILE A 313 -33.60 45.07 -15.82
C ILE A 313 -34.15 44.07 -16.82
N LYS A 314 -35.37 43.57 -16.56
CA LYS A 314 -36.04 42.61 -17.43
C LYS A 314 -37.40 43.15 -17.86
N ASP A 315 -37.59 43.27 -19.17
CA ASP A 315 -38.81 43.81 -19.80
C ASP A 315 -39.14 45.24 -19.33
N GLY A 316 -38.10 46.06 -19.13
CA GLY A 316 -38.24 47.44 -18.63
C GLY A 316 -38.53 47.55 -17.13
N ILE A 317 -38.57 46.42 -16.40
CA ILE A 317 -38.82 46.39 -14.95
C ILE A 317 -37.52 46.02 -14.23
N GLY A 318 -37.06 46.92 -13.35
CA GLY A 318 -35.93 46.66 -12.46
C GLY A 318 -36.22 45.54 -11.47
N ARG A 319 -35.24 44.65 -11.27
CA ARG A 319 -35.31 43.50 -10.37
C ARG A 319 -34.05 43.45 -9.52
N TYR A 320 -34.24 43.29 -8.22
CA TYR A 320 -33.16 43.13 -7.27
C TYR A 320 -33.19 41.72 -6.68
N GLU A 321 -32.03 41.07 -6.67
CA GLU A 321 -31.86 39.71 -6.16
C GLU A 321 -30.74 39.66 -5.11
N ILE A 322 -31.02 39.00 -3.99
CA ILE A 322 -30.00 38.60 -3.02
C ILE A 322 -29.35 37.32 -3.54
N VAL A 323 -28.04 37.36 -3.76
CA VAL A 323 -27.28 36.26 -4.34
C VAL A 323 -26.28 35.72 -3.33
N PRO A 324 -26.36 34.42 -2.96
CA PRO A 324 -25.39 33.81 -2.08
C PRO A 324 -24.03 33.74 -2.77
N CYS A 325 -23.00 34.18 -2.07
CA CYS A 325 -21.63 34.25 -2.56
C CYS A 325 -20.66 33.65 -1.56
N VAL A 326 -19.44 33.39 -2.03
CA VAL A 326 -18.27 33.23 -1.17
C VAL A 326 -17.30 34.37 -1.44
N GLN A 327 -16.57 34.81 -0.43
CA GLN A 327 -15.61 35.90 -0.54
C GLN A 327 -14.18 35.37 -0.59
N ALA A 328 -13.57 35.39 -1.78
CA ALA A 328 -12.19 34.97 -1.98
C ALA A 328 -11.41 36.06 -2.72
N SER A 329 -10.19 36.36 -2.28
CA SER A 329 -9.35 37.44 -2.82
C SER A 329 -10.00 38.84 -2.81
N GLY A 330 -10.97 39.09 -1.94
CA GLY A 330 -11.77 40.32 -1.96
C GLY A 330 -12.85 40.35 -3.06
N GLU A 331 -12.97 39.31 -3.88
CA GLU A 331 -14.04 39.16 -4.88
C GLU A 331 -15.21 38.34 -4.31
N LEU A 332 -16.44 38.70 -4.72
CA LEU A 332 -17.67 37.99 -4.37
C LEU A 332 -18.06 37.03 -5.49
N ILE A 333 -17.87 35.74 -5.25
CA ILE A 333 -18.13 34.69 -6.23
C ILE A 333 -19.49 34.05 -5.94
N PRO A 334 -20.44 34.05 -6.88
CA PRO A 334 -21.72 33.37 -6.69
C PRO A 334 -21.52 31.87 -6.40
N THR A 335 -22.26 31.34 -5.41
CA THR A 335 -22.19 29.91 -5.07
C THR A 335 -22.58 29.00 -6.24
N ALA A 336 -23.46 29.48 -7.13
CA ALA A 336 -23.82 28.78 -8.37
C ALA A 336 -22.63 28.56 -9.31
N THR A 337 -21.66 29.47 -9.34
CA THR A 337 -20.42 29.32 -10.13
C THR A 337 -19.55 28.20 -9.55
N LEU A 338 -19.41 28.16 -8.23
CA LEU A 338 -18.68 27.09 -7.53
C LEU A 338 -19.38 25.74 -7.72
N GLU A 339 -20.70 25.71 -7.60
CA GLU A 339 -21.51 24.52 -7.80
C GLU A 339 -21.32 23.94 -9.21
N LYS A 340 -21.36 24.78 -10.25
CA LYS A 340 -21.15 24.34 -11.62
C LYS A 340 -19.75 23.75 -11.81
N ALA A 341 -18.72 24.41 -11.27
CA ALA A 341 -17.34 23.92 -11.36
C ALA A 341 -17.18 22.58 -10.62
N PHE A 342 -17.69 22.48 -9.40
CA PHE A 342 -17.62 21.27 -8.58
C PHE A 342 -18.38 20.09 -9.24
N GLN A 343 -19.59 20.33 -9.74
CA GLN A 343 -20.39 19.29 -10.43
C GLN A 343 -19.76 18.81 -11.74
N SER A 344 -18.98 19.67 -12.41
CA SER A 344 -18.23 19.28 -13.60
C SER A 344 -17.03 18.38 -13.31
N GLY A 345 -16.71 18.13 -12.03
CA GLY A 345 -15.54 17.35 -11.62
C GLY A 345 -14.24 18.15 -11.62
N SER A 346 -14.30 19.48 -11.73
CA SER A 346 -13.12 20.33 -11.58
C SER A 346 -12.59 20.22 -10.15
N ARG A 347 -11.27 20.09 -9.97
CA ARG A 347 -10.63 20.14 -8.65
C ARG A 347 -10.28 21.56 -8.22
N PHE A 348 -9.95 22.43 -9.18
CA PHE A 348 -9.56 23.80 -8.92
C PHE A 348 -10.43 24.78 -9.71
N LEU A 349 -10.67 25.97 -9.14
CA LEU A 349 -11.34 27.08 -9.80
C LEU A 349 -10.50 28.35 -9.65
N LYS A 350 -10.13 28.98 -10.78
CA LYS A 350 -9.39 30.25 -10.74
C LYS A 350 -10.33 31.43 -10.42
N VAL A 351 -9.93 32.26 -9.45
CA VAL A 351 -10.64 33.47 -9.01
C VAL A 351 -9.62 34.58 -8.83
N GLY A 352 -9.69 35.61 -9.67
CA GLY A 352 -8.66 36.65 -9.72
C GLY A 352 -7.27 36.03 -9.88
N GLU A 353 -6.38 36.30 -8.94
CA GLU A 353 -5.02 35.73 -8.90
C GLU A 353 -4.88 34.46 -8.04
N ARG A 354 -5.96 33.98 -7.40
CA ARG A 354 -5.94 32.79 -6.54
C ARG A 354 -6.68 31.60 -7.16
N TRP A 355 -6.42 30.43 -6.61
CA TRP A 355 -7.10 29.19 -6.94
C TRP A 355 -7.88 28.69 -5.74
N LEU A 356 -9.13 28.31 -5.95
CA LEU A 356 -9.94 27.62 -4.96
C LEU A 356 -9.87 26.11 -5.23
N GLU A 357 -9.47 25.34 -4.22
CA GLU A 357 -9.44 23.88 -4.27
C GLU A 357 -10.72 23.28 -3.67
N PHE A 358 -11.35 22.36 -4.41
CA PHE A 358 -12.47 21.57 -3.93
C PHE A 358 -11.97 20.31 -3.22
N THR A 359 -11.65 20.46 -1.93
CA THR A 359 -11.22 19.35 -1.06
C THR A 359 -12.41 18.41 -0.73
N PRO A 360 -12.17 17.22 -0.15
CA PRO A 360 -13.26 16.38 0.36
C PRO A 360 -14.19 17.11 1.35
N GLN A 361 -13.66 18.08 2.11
CA GLN A 361 -14.46 18.90 3.04
C GLN A 361 -15.45 19.82 2.31
N PHE A 362 -15.10 20.28 1.10
CA PHE A 362 -16.02 21.07 0.29
C PHE A 362 -17.29 20.30 -0.05
N SER A 363 -17.21 18.97 -0.20
CA SER A 363 -18.40 18.13 -0.46
C SER A 363 -19.40 18.20 0.70
N VAL A 364 -18.91 18.23 1.95
CA VAL A 364 -19.76 18.38 3.14
C VAL A 364 -20.41 19.75 3.15
N ARG A 365 -19.61 20.81 2.96
CA ARG A 365 -20.11 22.19 2.90
C ARG A 365 -21.14 22.39 1.78
N TYR A 366 -20.91 21.78 0.63
CA TYR A 366 -21.82 21.82 -0.51
C TYR A 366 -23.16 21.13 -0.21
N GLN A 367 -23.16 20.01 0.53
CA GLN A 367 -24.39 19.38 1.00
C GLN A 367 -25.15 20.28 1.98
N GLU A 368 -24.47 20.97 2.89
CA GLU A 368 -25.10 21.95 3.78
C GLU A 368 -25.76 23.08 2.99
N TRP A 369 -25.12 23.58 1.94
CA TRP A 369 -25.69 24.61 1.07
C TRP A 369 -26.98 24.14 0.40
N ARG A 370 -27.00 22.89 -0.09
CA ARG A 370 -28.20 22.28 -0.66
C ARG A 370 -29.31 22.10 0.37
N GLN A 371 -28.99 21.63 1.57
CA GLN A 371 -29.97 21.45 2.66
C GLN A 371 -30.57 22.78 3.12
N LYS A 372 -29.75 23.83 3.22
CA LYS A 372 -30.19 25.19 3.56
C LYS A 372 -30.90 25.91 2.40
N ASN A 373 -31.02 25.26 1.24
CA ASN A 373 -31.61 25.81 0.02
C ASN A 373 -31.05 27.20 -0.34
N LEU A 374 -29.72 27.36 -0.27
CA LEU A 374 -29.05 28.60 -0.64
C LEU A 374 -29.23 28.87 -2.14
N ARG A 375 -30.21 29.70 -2.48
CA ARG A 375 -30.55 30.11 -3.84
C ARG A 375 -30.66 31.62 -3.91
N LYS A 376 -30.68 32.14 -5.14
CA LYS A 376 -31.03 33.55 -5.37
C LYS A 376 -32.43 33.82 -4.84
N VAL A 377 -32.61 34.94 -4.15
CA VAL A 377 -33.91 35.34 -3.60
C VAL A 377 -34.24 36.74 -4.09
N ARG A 378 -35.41 36.87 -4.72
CA ARG A 378 -35.89 38.18 -5.19
C ARG A 378 -36.28 39.06 -3.99
N LEU A 379 -35.92 40.34 -4.06
CA LEU A 379 -36.43 41.32 -3.12
C LEU A 379 -37.91 41.63 -3.39
N ALA A 380 -38.68 41.74 -2.32
CA ALA A 380 -40.03 42.27 -2.35
C ALA A 380 -39.98 43.78 -2.66
N PRO A 381 -41.02 44.35 -3.30
CA PRO A 381 -41.09 45.79 -3.56
C PRO A 381 -40.84 46.64 -2.31
N GLN A 382 -41.34 46.20 -1.15
CA GLN A 382 -41.17 46.89 0.12
C GLN A 382 -39.71 46.93 0.60
N GLU A 383 -38.93 45.88 0.32
CA GLU A 383 -37.49 45.83 0.63
C GLU A 383 -36.70 46.72 -0.34
N VAL A 384 -37.12 46.75 -1.61
CA VAL A 384 -36.54 47.62 -2.64
C VAL A 384 -36.77 49.11 -2.32
N MET A 385 -37.96 49.45 -1.82
CA MET A 385 -38.34 50.81 -1.40
C MET A 385 -37.78 51.19 -0.01
N GLY A 386 -37.04 50.30 0.66
CA GLY A 386 -36.44 50.54 1.98
C GLY A 386 -37.44 50.57 3.15
N SER A 387 -38.68 50.14 2.94
CA SER A 387 -39.74 50.18 3.96
C SER A 387 -39.74 48.97 4.90
N TYR A 388 -39.14 47.85 4.47
CA TYR A 388 -38.98 46.61 5.25
C TYR A 388 -37.56 46.08 5.04
N THR A 389 -36.64 46.30 5.99
CA THR A 389 -35.21 45.97 5.81
C THR A 389 -34.71 44.83 6.70
N ASP A 390 -35.53 44.29 7.60
CA ASP A 390 -35.12 43.26 8.59
C ASP A 390 -34.30 42.09 7.98
N ARG A 391 -34.68 41.63 6.78
CA ARG A 391 -33.97 40.56 6.09
C ARG A 391 -32.64 41.04 5.51
N LEU A 392 -32.60 42.24 4.93
CA LEU A 392 -31.39 42.85 4.40
C LEU A 392 -30.39 43.15 5.52
N ASP A 393 -30.87 43.67 6.65
CA ASP A 393 -30.06 43.99 7.83
C ASP A 393 -29.41 42.75 8.44
N ARG A 394 -30.15 41.64 8.56
CA ARG A 394 -29.60 40.34 8.99
C ARG A 394 -28.52 39.79 8.06
N LEU A 395 -28.60 40.12 6.77
CA LEU A 395 -27.65 39.71 5.75
C LEU A 395 -26.54 40.76 5.53
N GLN A 396 -26.55 41.86 6.30
CA GLN A 396 -25.62 42.98 6.20
C GLN A 396 -25.60 43.60 4.78
N LEU A 397 -26.77 43.66 4.14
CA LEU A 397 -26.96 44.24 2.82
C LEU A 397 -27.61 45.62 2.94
N VAL A 398 -27.11 46.60 2.18
CA VAL A 398 -27.72 47.92 2.08
C VAL A 398 -28.88 47.86 1.08
N PRO A 399 -30.06 48.41 1.39
CA PRO A 399 -31.16 48.50 0.44
C PRO A 399 -30.78 49.27 -0.84
N PRO A 400 -31.44 49.00 -1.97
CA PRO A 400 -31.24 49.79 -3.19
C PRO A 400 -31.49 51.28 -2.95
N HIS A 401 -30.64 52.15 -3.48
CA HIS A 401 -30.94 53.57 -3.56
C HIS A 401 -31.66 53.84 -4.90
N ILE A 402 -32.94 54.24 -4.83
CA ILE A 402 -33.70 54.66 -5.99
C ILE A 402 -33.78 56.18 -5.96
N GLU A 403 -33.03 56.83 -6.84
CA GLU A 403 -33.20 58.25 -7.12
C GLU A 403 -34.50 58.42 -7.91
N THR A 404 -35.53 58.97 -7.25
CA THR A 404 -36.72 59.44 -7.96
C THR A 404 -36.45 60.85 -8.46
N GLU A 405 -36.46 61.05 -9.78
CA GLU A 405 -36.55 62.40 -10.34
C GLU A 405 -37.80 63.06 -9.74
N LYS A 406 -37.61 64.21 -9.07
CA LYS A 406 -38.74 64.99 -8.56
C LYS A 406 -39.61 65.36 -9.77
N ALA A 407 -40.87 64.94 -9.74
CA ALA A 407 -41.85 65.34 -10.74
C ALA A 407 -41.80 66.88 -10.89
N PRO A 408 -41.75 67.42 -12.11
CA PRO A 408 -41.78 68.86 -12.31
C PRO A 408 -43.03 69.40 -11.63
N THR A 409 -42.82 70.33 -10.69
CA THR A 409 -43.90 71.08 -10.04
C THR A 409 -44.73 71.71 -11.17
N PRO A 410 -46.05 71.47 -11.23
CA PRO A 410 -46.86 72.13 -12.25
C PRO A 410 -46.70 73.65 -12.05
N GLU A 411 -46.24 74.33 -13.10
CA GLU A 411 -46.28 75.78 -13.16
C GLU A 411 -47.74 76.19 -12.96
N THR A 412 -48.01 76.88 -11.87
CA THR A 412 -49.23 77.67 -11.72
C THR A 412 -49.23 78.70 -12.84
N GLU A 413 -49.92 78.39 -13.93
CA GLU A 413 -50.42 79.39 -14.86
C GLU A 413 -51.39 80.28 -14.06
N GLY A 414 -50.99 81.53 -13.88
CA GLY A 414 -51.87 82.55 -13.35
C GLY A 414 -52.86 83.00 -14.41
N GLU A 415 -54.13 83.07 -14.03
CA GLU A 415 -55.04 84.17 -14.35
C GLU A 415 -55.91 84.48 -13.11
#